data_AF-A0A9W4HVJ8-F1
#
_entry.id   AF-A0A9W4HVJ8-F1
#
_cell.length_a   1.000
_cell.length_b   1.000
_cell.length_c   1.000
_cell.angle_alpha   90.00
_cell.angle_beta   90.00
_cell.angle_gamma   90.00
#
_symmetry.space_group_name_H-M   'P 1'
#
loop_
_entity.id
_entity.type
_entity.pdbx_description
1 polymer ?
#
loop_
_entity_poly.entity_id
_entity_poly.type
_entity_poly.pdbx_seq_one_letter_code
_entity_poly.pdbx_strand_id
1 'polypeptide(L)'
;MSCLSITRLRCLFSTFMPCLLSPGNPRDTVLFGGPDPKRSSTLGSRKLWCSCKNSSNTTLEGKGSSLPRLRKPLTKQTVRIWFPHNGIAIMEDIKSKGLDDVVLDAIVLQELGAKHRAQDDHGNTRDAFLVDLAVLEAGISRVWGIYGIPKFIPLSSDDPLILKQPTTDLESKNGLCYQRLHSKYLYEYGRRRSLAEVLGYEMPVSLKIWYEDTLQDIGRRLKELGYY
;
A
#
# COMPACT_ATOMS: atom_id res chain seq x y z
N MET A 1 7.91 37.78 7.30
CA MET A 1 9.04 36.96 7.77
C MET A 1 8.73 36.53 9.18
N SER A 2 8.34 35.27 9.38
CA SER A 2 7.89 34.78 10.68
C SER A 2 8.63 33.47 10.97
N CYS A 3 9.58 33.54 11.91
CA CYS A 3 10.33 32.39 12.40
C CYS A 3 9.38 31.40 13.09
N LEU A 4 9.02 30.31 12.42
CA LEU A 4 8.37 29.17 13.05
C LEU A 4 9.43 28.32 13.76
N SER A 5 9.33 28.34 15.09
CA SER A 5 10.22 27.68 16.04
C SER A 5 10.34 26.17 15.80
N ILE A 6 11.59 25.72 15.66
CA ILE A 6 12.08 24.33 15.54
C ILE A 6 11.52 23.40 16.64
N THR A 7 10.99 23.95 17.72
CA THR A 7 10.48 23.20 18.88
C THR A 7 9.17 22.45 18.60
N ARG A 8 8.30 22.93 17.69
CA ARG A 8 7.04 22.22 17.37
C ARG A 8 7.25 20.97 16.51
N LEU A 9 8.34 20.89 15.75
CA LEU A 9 8.66 19.70 14.96
C LEU A 9 9.10 18.53 15.84
N ARG A 10 9.80 18.79 16.95
CA ARG A 10 10.27 17.75 17.88
C ARG A 10 9.15 17.08 18.69
N CYS A 11 8.04 17.76 18.91
CA CYS A 11 6.92 17.20 19.69
C CYS A 11 6.13 16.15 18.88
N LEU A 12 6.02 16.31 17.55
CA LEU A 12 5.32 15.35 16.67
C LEU A 12 6.06 14.01 16.52
N PHE A 13 7.37 13.97 16.73
CA PHE A 13 8.16 12.73 16.67
C PHE A 13 8.05 11.87 17.94
N SER A 14 7.54 12.39 19.06
CA SER A 14 7.49 11.67 20.34
C SER A 14 6.18 10.91 20.59
N THR A 15 5.12 11.16 19.82
CA THR A 15 3.77 10.63 20.14
C THR A 15 3.39 9.38 19.33
N PHE A 16 4.19 8.99 18.32
CA PHE A 16 3.83 7.91 17.38
C PHE A 16 4.71 6.66 17.42
N MET A 17 5.61 6.52 18.40
CA MET A 17 6.20 5.21 18.78
C MET A 17 6.86 5.29 20.17
N PRO A 18 6.35 4.52 21.14
CA PRO A 18 7.23 3.88 22.09
C PRO A 18 6.83 2.41 22.20
N CYS A 19 7.52 1.53 21.46
CA CYS A 19 7.81 0.14 21.83
C CYS A 19 8.38 -0.61 20.63
N LEU A 20 9.54 -0.19 20.14
CA LEU A 20 10.46 -1.11 19.47
C LEU A 20 11.87 -0.73 19.89
N LEU A 21 12.51 -1.70 20.57
CA LEU A 21 13.93 -1.78 20.92
C LEU A 21 14.35 -1.13 22.25
N SER A 22 14.52 -2.00 23.25
CA SER A 22 15.73 -2.03 24.09
C SER A 22 15.95 -3.45 24.63
N PRO A 23 17.20 -3.83 24.94
CA PRO A 23 17.85 -5.05 24.45
C PRO A 23 17.86 -6.19 25.48
N GLY A 24 18.04 -7.41 24.96
CA GLY A 24 18.09 -8.63 25.77
C GLY A 24 19.36 -8.79 26.63
N ASN A 25 19.29 -9.71 27.58
CA ASN A 25 20.45 -10.46 28.06
C ASN A 25 20.03 -11.92 28.32
N PRO A 26 20.92 -12.91 28.11
CA PRO A 26 20.58 -14.32 27.98
C PRO A 26 20.77 -15.10 29.29
N ARG A 27 20.28 -16.34 29.25
CA ARG A 27 20.35 -17.44 30.23
C ARG A 27 19.12 -17.52 31.14
N ASP A 28 18.29 -18.53 30.87
CA ASP A 28 18.22 -19.67 31.79
C ASP A 28 17.74 -20.94 31.08
N THR A 29 18.49 -22.00 31.34
CA THR A 29 18.29 -23.37 30.90
C THR A 29 17.35 -24.03 31.88
N VAL A 30 16.18 -24.55 31.45
CA VAL A 30 15.51 -25.65 32.17
C VAL A 30 14.84 -26.60 31.17
N LEU A 31 15.25 -27.86 31.27
CA LEU A 31 14.77 -29.03 30.55
C LEU A 31 13.44 -29.58 31.09
N PHE A 32 12.84 -30.43 30.23
CA PHE A 32 11.97 -31.58 30.47
C PHE A 32 10.45 -31.40 30.34
N GLY A 33 9.88 -32.19 29.41
CA GLY A 33 8.52 -32.71 29.51
C GLY A 33 7.81 -32.90 28.16
N GLY A 34 8.11 -33.99 27.42
CA GLY A 34 7.11 -34.61 26.55
C GLY A 34 5.99 -35.24 27.41
N PRO A 35 4.82 -35.65 26.87
CA PRO A 35 4.74 -36.53 25.70
C PRO A 35 3.59 -36.25 24.69
N ASP A 36 3.75 -36.76 23.46
CA ASP A 36 2.67 -37.12 22.52
C ASP A 36 2.27 -38.60 22.77
N PRO A 37 1.11 -39.20 22.34
CA PRO A 37 0.42 -38.94 21.06
C PRO A 37 -1.12 -39.19 20.97
N LYS A 38 -1.68 -38.93 19.77
CA LYS A 38 -2.90 -39.49 19.11
C LYS A 38 -4.26 -38.80 19.33
N ARG A 39 -4.82 -38.23 18.26
CA ARG A 39 -6.03 -38.77 17.58
C ARG A 39 -6.32 -38.13 16.22
N SER A 40 -6.72 -39.00 15.30
CA SER A 40 -7.16 -38.81 13.91
C SER A 40 -8.40 -37.93 13.73
N SER A 41 -8.56 -37.30 12.55
CA SER A 41 -9.62 -37.69 11.60
C SER A 41 -9.54 -36.93 10.27
N THR A 42 -9.98 -37.64 9.24
CA THR A 42 -9.96 -37.39 7.81
C THR A 42 -11.32 -36.85 7.36
N LEU A 43 -11.37 -35.79 6.55
CA LEU A 43 -12.38 -35.45 5.52
C LEU A 43 -12.05 -34.03 5.03
N GLY A 44 -11.75 -33.70 3.77
CA GLY A 44 -12.34 -34.18 2.54
C GLY A 44 -13.46 -33.22 2.10
N SER A 45 -13.15 -32.18 1.29
CA SER A 45 -13.88 -31.80 0.06
C SER A 45 -13.63 -30.37 -0.44
N ARG A 46 -13.01 -30.32 -1.63
CA ARG A 46 -13.39 -29.58 -2.85
C ARG A 46 -13.95 -28.15 -2.76
N LYS A 47 -13.18 -27.24 -3.37
CA LYS A 47 -13.54 -26.27 -4.43
C LYS A 47 -15.03 -25.93 -4.57
N LEU A 48 -15.36 -24.64 -4.42
CA LEU A 48 -16.20 -23.97 -5.41
C LEU A 48 -15.96 -22.46 -5.43
N TRP A 49 -15.56 -22.02 -6.62
CA TRP A 49 -15.42 -20.66 -7.11
C TRP A 49 -16.81 -20.13 -7.44
N CYS A 50 -17.17 -18.94 -6.95
CA CYS A 50 -18.33 -18.17 -7.41
C CYS A 50 -17.86 -16.71 -7.51
N SER A 51 -17.38 -16.22 -8.66
CA SER A 51 -18.08 -15.90 -9.90
C SER A 51 -19.20 -14.86 -9.71
N CYS A 52 -18.88 -13.63 -10.12
CA CYS A 52 -19.75 -12.49 -10.22
C CYS A 52 -21.01 -12.84 -11.04
N LYS A 53 -22.19 -12.52 -10.50
CA LYS A 53 -23.41 -12.43 -11.31
C LYS A 53 -23.83 -10.98 -11.42
N ASN A 54 -23.71 -10.46 -12.64
CA ASN A 54 -24.48 -9.33 -13.12
C ASN A 54 -25.97 -9.71 -13.08
N SER A 55 -26.81 -8.80 -12.59
CA SER A 55 -28.26 -8.88 -12.74
C SER A 55 -28.75 -7.62 -13.47
N SER A 56 -29.01 -7.81 -14.76
CA SER A 56 -29.96 -7.08 -15.61
C SER A 56 -31.32 -7.79 -15.49
N ASN A 57 -32.52 -7.22 -15.44
CA ASN A 57 -33.12 -5.94 -15.83
C ASN A 57 -34.43 -5.79 -15.03
N THR A 58 -34.93 -4.55 -14.84
CA THR A 58 -36.36 -4.30 -15.00
C THR A 58 -36.64 -2.86 -15.45
N THR A 59 -37.36 -2.76 -16.55
CA THR A 59 -37.88 -1.56 -17.21
C THR A 59 -39.07 -0.99 -16.44
N LEU A 60 -39.13 0.33 -16.25
CA LEU A 60 -40.36 1.10 -16.15
C LEU A 60 -40.10 2.52 -16.70
N GLU A 61 -40.93 2.94 -17.65
CA GLU A 61 -40.89 4.25 -18.27
C GLU A 61 -41.28 5.39 -17.31
N GLY A 62 -40.70 6.57 -17.52
CA GLY A 62 -41.09 7.81 -16.85
C GLY A 62 -40.38 9.04 -17.39
N LYS A 63 -41.17 9.97 -17.95
CA LYS A 63 -40.81 11.24 -18.59
C LYS A 63 -39.79 12.12 -17.84
N GLY A 64 -38.88 12.70 -18.61
CA GLY A 64 -38.38 14.08 -18.53
C GLY A 64 -38.09 14.71 -17.16
N SER A 65 -36.82 14.68 -16.75
CA SER A 65 -36.13 15.84 -16.19
C SER A 65 -34.62 15.60 -16.28
N SER A 66 -33.89 16.56 -16.85
CA SER A 66 -32.43 16.54 -16.92
C SER A 66 -31.87 16.71 -15.51
N LEU A 67 -31.75 15.60 -14.80
CA LEU A 67 -30.96 15.49 -13.58
C LEU A 67 -29.49 15.79 -13.89
N PRO A 68 -28.77 16.55 -13.06
CA PRO A 68 -27.33 16.72 -13.21
C PRO A 68 -26.72 15.32 -13.22
N ARG A 69 -25.94 15.01 -14.28
CA ARG A 69 -25.22 13.74 -14.40
C ARG A 69 -24.59 13.45 -13.05
N LEU A 70 -25.12 12.46 -12.34
CA LEU A 70 -24.57 11.98 -11.08
C LEU A 70 -23.14 11.57 -11.42
N ARG A 71 -22.17 12.45 -11.16
CA ARG A 71 -20.77 12.17 -11.40
C ARG A 71 -20.49 10.96 -10.53
N LYS A 72 -20.37 9.79 -11.16
CA LYS A 72 -19.95 8.56 -10.46
C LYS A 72 -18.72 8.94 -9.63
N PRO A 73 -18.66 8.56 -8.35
CA PRO A 73 -17.48 8.82 -7.55
C PRO A 73 -16.27 8.32 -8.36
N LEU A 74 -15.30 9.20 -8.60
CA LEU A 74 -14.06 8.78 -9.24
C LEU A 74 -13.49 7.68 -8.35
N THR A 75 -13.52 6.46 -8.82
CA THR A 75 -12.88 5.31 -8.18
C THR A 75 -11.37 5.51 -8.29
N LYS A 76 -10.66 5.30 -7.18
CA LYS A 76 -9.19 5.43 -7.13
C LYS A 76 -8.59 4.06 -6.96
N GLN A 77 -7.45 3.85 -7.58
CA GLN A 77 -6.70 2.61 -7.46
C GLN A 77 -5.25 2.91 -7.15
N THR A 78 -4.66 2.02 -6.38
CA THR A 78 -3.21 2.01 -6.15
C THR A 78 -2.53 1.38 -7.35
N VAL A 79 -1.75 2.18 -8.07
CA VAL A 79 -0.94 1.70 -9.20
C VAL A 79 0.52 1.64 -8.77
N ARG A 80 1.07 0.43 -8.67
CA ARG A 80 2.48 0.22 -8.36
C ARG A 80 3.33 0.32 -9.62
N ILE A 81 4.39 1.11 -9.57
CA ILE A 81 5.35 1.30 -10.68
C ILE A 81 6.78 1.09 -10.20
N TRP A 82 7.67 0.80 -11.16
CA TRP A 82 9.11 0.97 -10.98
C TRP A 82 9.49 2.40 -11.38
N PHE A 83 9.94 3.19 -10.41
CA PHE A 83 10.42 4.54 -10.64
C PHE A 83 11.96 4.55 -10.70
N PRO A 84 12.58 5.12 -11.75
CA PRO A 84 14.03 5.16 -11.87
C PRO A 84 14.65 6.15 -10.87
N HIS A 85 15.81 5.81 -10.32
CA HIS A 85 16.58 6.73 -9.47
C HIS A 85 17.32 7.77 -10.31
N ASN A 86 16.60 8.78 -10.80
CA ASN A 86 17.11 9.85 -11.65
C ASN A 86 17.30 11.20 -10.93
N GLY A 87 17.08 11.23 -9.60
CA GLY A 87 17.20 12.44 -8.78
C GLY A 87 16.05 13.44 -8.92
N ILE A 88 15.03 13.14 -9.73
CA ILE A 88 13.84 13.96 -9.91
C ILE A 88 12.79 13.57 -8.87
N ALA A 89 12.09 14.54 -8.29
CA ALA A 89 10.98 14.25 -7.40
C ALA A 89 9.83 13.59 -8.18
N ILE A 90 9.23 12.53 -7.63
CA ILE A 90 8.23 11.72 -8.34
C ILE A 90 7.06 12.56 -8.87
N MET A 91 6.53 13.47 -8.06
CA MET A 91 5.43 14.34 -8.47
C MET A 91 5.84 15.37 -9.54
N GLU A 92 7.11 15.75 -9.62
CA GLU A 92 7.63 16.60 -10.71
C GLU A 92 7.71 15.82 -12.02
N ASP A 93 8.21 14.57 -11.97
CA ASP A 93 8.25 13.68 -13.13
C ASP A 93 6.83 13.38 -13.65
N ILE A 94 5.88 13.05 -12.77
CA ILE A 94 4.46 12.86 -13.09
C ILE A 94 3.88 14.09 -13.80
N LYS A 95 4.14 15.28 -13.28
CA LYS A 95 3.67 16.53 -13.89
C LYS A 95 4.31 16.78 -15.26
N SER A 96 5.61 16.54 -15.39
CA SER A 96 6.33 16.72 -16.66
C SER A 96 5.81 15.79 -17.78
N LYS A 97 5.26 14.64 -17.39
CA LYS A 97 4.63 13.65 -18.27
C LYS A 97 3.14 13.89 -18.49
N GLY A 98 2.60 14.98 -17.97
CA GLY A 98 1.19 15.37 -18.10
C GLY A 98 0.26 14.36 -17.45
N LEU A 99 0.60 13.87 -16.25
CA LEU A 99 -0.23 12.94 -15.47
C LEU A 99 -0.77 13.56 -14.17
N ASP A 100 -0.52 14.85 -13.93
CA ASP A 100 -0.94 15.58 -12.73
C ASP A 100 -2.46 15.76 -12.61
N ASP A 101 -3.21 15.56 -13.70
CA ASP A 101 -4.67 15.54 -13.70
C ASP A 101 -5.26 14.21 -13.17
N VAL A 102 -4.48 13.12 -13.20
CA VAL A 102 -4.95 11.77 -12.85
C VAL A 102 -4.23 11.12 -11.68
N VAL A 103 -3.01 11.56 -11.34
CA VAL A 103 -2.25 11.07 -10.19
C VAL A 103 -2.34 12.08 -9.06
N LEU A 104 -2.96 11.67 -7.95
CA LEU A 104 -3.19 12.52 -6.79
C LEU A 104 -1.99 12.57 -5.84
N ASP A 105 -1.24 11.48 -5.78
CA ASP A 105 -0.18 11.29 -4.80
C ASP A 105 0.72 10.09 -5.12
N ALA A 106 1.87 10.03 -4.46
CA ALA A 106 2.85 8.96 -4.59
C ALA A 106 3.47 8.58 -3.23
N ILE A 107 3.58 7.27 -2.98
CA ILE A 107 4.23 6.70 -1.80
C ILE A 107 5.45 5.91 -2.24
N VAL A 108 6.62 6.37 -1.80
CA VAL A 108 7.90 5.69 -2.03
C VAL A 108 8.03 4.48 -1.13
N LEU A 109 8.33 3.32 -1.72
CA LEU A 109 8.46 2.04 -1.02
C LEU A 109 9.91 1.53 -0.96
N GLN A 110 10.88 2.38 -1.33
CA GLN A 110 12.30 2.03 -1.37
C GLN A 110 12.81 1.45 -0.04
N GLU A 111 12.35 2.01 1.09
CA GLU A 111 12.75 1.60 2.44
C GLU A 111 12.18 0.23 2.85
N LEU A 112 11.20 -0.30 2.12
CA LEU A 112 10.50 -1.53 2.45
C LEU A 112 11.17 -2.79 1.84
N GLY A 113 12.04 -2.58 0.87
CA GLY A 113 12.92 -3.62 0.32
C GLY A 113 14.36 -3.41 0.77
N ALA A 114 15.13 -4.49 0.89
CA ALA A 114 16.58 -4.37 0.97
C ALA A 114 17.09 -3.58 -0.25
N LYS A 115 18.06 -2.66 -0.04
CA LYS A 115 18.76 -1.94 -1.12
C LYS A 115 19.22 -2.97 -2.15
N HIS A 116 18.64 -2.99 -3.35
CA HIS A 116 19.19 -3.82 -4.40
C HIS A 116 19.20 -3.13 -5.76
N ARG A 117 20.40 -3.19 -6.34
CA ARG A 117 20.67 -3.10 -7.77
C ARG A 117 19.86 -4.21 -8.43
N ALA A 118 19.00 -3.89 -9.38
CA ALA A 118 18.32 -4.95 -10.12
C ALA A 118 19.35 -5.81 -10.82
N GLN A 119 19.37 -7.10 -10.48
CA GLN A 119 20.00 -8.12 -11.29
C GLN A 119 18.92 -8.67 -12.22
N ASP A 120 19.39 -8.96 -13.44
CA ASP A 120 18.79 -9.67 -14.58
C ASP A 120 17.63 -9.08 -15.44
N ASP A 121 17.89 -9.16 -16.77
CA ASP A 121 17.10 -9.19 -18.01
C ASP A 121 15.88 -8.29 -18.22
N HIS A 122 15.56 -7.40 -17.28
CA HIS A 122 14.49 -6.43 -17.45
C HIS A 122 15.10 -5.04 -17.58
N GLY A 123 15.25 -4.63 -18.85
CA GLY A 123 15.74 -3.34 -19.31
C GLY A 123 15.86 -2.28 -18.22
N ASN A 124 17.11 -1.92 -17.92
CA ASN A 124 17.51 -0.74 -17.14
C ASN A 124 16.85 -0.54 -15.75
N THR A 125 16.44 -1.62 -15.07
CA THR A 125 15.94 -1.54 -13.68
C THR A 125 17.05 -1.40 -12.63
N ARG A 126 18.34 -1.30 -13.05
CA ARG A 126 19.52 -1.38 -12.17
C ARG A 126 19.52 -0.40 -11.01
N ASP A 127 18.75 0.69 -11.07
CA ASP A 127 18.55 1.62 -9.97
C ASP A 127 17.08 2.07 -9.84
N ALA A 128 16.10 1.20 -10.08
CA ALA A 128 14.69 1.52 -9.88
C ALA A 128 14.18 1.10 -8.50
N PHE A 129 13.18 1.83 -7.98
CA PHE A 129 12.50 1.50 -6.74
C PHE A 129 10.98 1.50 -6.91
N LEU A 130 10.27 0.80 -6.04
CA LEU A 130 8.82 0.71 -6.10
C LEU A 130 8.16 1.96 -5.54
N VAL A 131 7.12 2.41 -6.25
CA VAL A 131 6.27 3.52 -5.84
C VAL A 131 4.82 3.11 -6.03
N ASP A 132 3.99 3.37 -5.02
CA ASP A 132 2.54 3.29 -5.13
C ASP A 132 1.97 4.65 -5.47
N LEU A 133 1.22 4.73 -6.55
CA LEU A 133 0.53 5.94 -7.00
C LEU A 133 -0.95 5.87 -6.65
N ALA A 134 -1.50 6.97 -6.14
CA ALA A 134 -2.94 7.16 -5.99
C ALA A 134 -3.51 7.68 -7.31
N VAL A 135 -4.09 6.80 -8.12
CA VAL A 135 -4.50 7.12 -9.50
C VAL A 135 -6.03 7.08 -9.63
N LEU A 136 -6.60 8.07 -10.33
CA LEU A 136 -7.99 8.02 -10.77
C LEU A 136 -8.18 6.89 -11.79
N GLU A 137 -9.26 6.12 -11.71
CA GLU A 137 -9.46 4.95 -12.59
C GLU A 137 -9.30 5.27 -14.09
N ALA A 138 -9.80 6.43 -14.53
CA ALA A 138 -9.67 6.89 -15.92
C ALA A 138 -8.21 7.14 -16.38
N GLY A 139 -7.27 7.29 -15.44
CA GLY A 139 -5.86 7.55 -15.69
C GLY A 139 -4.95 6.32 -15.66
N ILE A 140 -5.44 5.15 -15.23
CA ILE A 140 -4.61 3.95 -15.05
C ILE A 140 -3.86 3.57 -16.33
N SER A 141 -4.56 3.53 -17.47
CA SER A 141 -3.95 3.18 -18.77
C SER A 141 -2.88 4.18 -19.20
N ARG A 142 -3.04 5.48 -18.87
CA ARG A 142 -2.03 6.52 -19.18
C ARG A 142 -0.78 6.33 -18.32
N VAL A 143 -0.95 6.08 -17.02
CA VAL A 143 0.16 5.79 -16.10
C VAL A 143 0.94 4.57 -16.58
N TRP A 144 0.26 3.47 -16.91
CA TRP A 144 0.91 2.27 -17.43
C TRP A 144 1.55 2.46 -18.81
N GLY A 145 0.97 3.28 -19.69
CA GLY A 145 1.59 3.61 -20.98
C GLY A 145 2.92 4.33 -20.84
N ILE A 146 3.13 5.06 -19.74
CA ILE A 146 4.32 5.88 -19.48
C ILE A 146 5.36 5.14 -18.63
N TYR A 147 4.95 4.49 -17.54
CA TYR A 147 5.85 3.81 -16.60
C TYR A 147 5.96 2.30 -16.80
N GLY A 148 5.14 1.74 -17.69
CA GLY A 148 5.04 0.31 -17.91
C GLY A 148 4.11 -0.38 -16.90
N ILE A 149 3.68 -1.59 -17.28
CA ILE A 149 2.91 -2.47 -16.41
C ILE A 149 3.90 -3.35 -15.63
N PRO A 150 3.83 -3.41 -14.29
CA PRO A 150 4.65 -4.34 -13.53
C PRO A 150 4.30 -5.78 -13.90
N LYS A 151 5.32 -6.65 -13.98
CA LYS A 151 5.13 -8.09 -14.26
C LYS A 151 4.66 -8.90 -13.04
N PHE A 152 4.07 -8.24 -12.06
CA PHE A 152 3.58 -8.83 -10.82
C PHE A 152 2.33 -8.09 -10.36
N ILE A 153 1.51 -8.76 -9.55
CA ILE A 153 0.31 -8.15 -8.95
C ILE A 153 0.71 -7.59 -7.58
N PRO A 154 0.44 -6.31 -7.26
CA PRO A 154 0.72 -5.75 -5.94
C PRO A 154 0.06 -6.57 -4.82
N LEU A 155 0.81 -6.83 -3.75
CA LEU A 155 0.41 -7.64 -2.60
C LEU A 155 0.11 -9.12 -2.94
N SER A 156 0.58 -9.61 -4.07
CA SER A 156 0.61 -11.06 -4.36
C SER A 156 1.91 -11.69 -3.87
N SER A 157 1.96 -13.02 -3.84
CA SER A 157 3.17 -13.76 -3.43
C SER A 157 4.40 -13.46 -4.31
N ASP A 158 4.18 -13.02 -5.55
CA ASP A 158 5.24 -12.64 -6.49
C ASP A 158 5.65 -11.16 -6.36
N ASP A 159 5.04 -10.42 -5.43
CA ASP A 159 5.39 -9.02 -5.20
C ASP A 159 6.83 -8.92 -4.70
N PRO A 160 7.69 -8.11 -5.36
CA PRO A 160 9.07 -7.92 -4.92
C PRO A 160 9.20 -7.41 -3.49
N LEU A 161 8.22 -6.69 -2.93
CA LEU A 161 8.23 -6.31 -1.52
C LEU A 161 8.03 -7.50 -0.58
N ILE A 162 7.21 -8.48 -0.96
CA ILE A 162 7.00 -9.70 -0.17
C ILE A 162 8.22 -10.61 -0.29
N LEU A 163 8.69 -10.86 -1.52
CA LEU A 163 9.80 -11.78 -1.78
C LEU A 163 11.09 -11.40 -1.03
N LYS A 164 11.33 -10.08 -0.85
CA LYS A 164 12.51 -9.52 -0.19
C LYS A 164 12.44 -9.49 1.35
N GLN A 165 11.35 -9.93 1.96
CA GLN A 165 11.30 -9.98 3.43
C GLN A 165 12.30 -11.04 3.95
N PRO A 166 12.95 -10.79 5.11
CA PRO A 166 14.06 -11.60 5.64
C PRO A 166 13.63 -12.96 6.22
N THR A 167 12.36 -13.33 6.15
CA THR A 167 11.84 -14.62 6.64
C THR A 167 11.84 -15.68 5.54
N THR A 168 11.79 -16.95 5.90
CA THR A 168 11.84 -18.05 4.92
C THR A 168 10.45 -18.39 4.38
N ASP A 169 9.47 -18.53 5.27
CA ASP A 169 8.12 -18.94 4.93
C ASP A 169 7.31 -17.77 4.34
N LEU A 170 6.48 -18.10 3.34
CA LEU A 170 5.73 -17.12 2.58
C LEU A 170 4.70 -16.37 3.43
N GLU A 171 4.10 -17.03 4.43
CA GLU A 171 3.11 -16.43 5.31
C GLU A 171 3.73 -15.35 6.19
N SER A 172 4.87 -15.62 6.82
CA SER A 172 5.62 -14.61 7.58
C SER A 172 6.17 -13.50 6.68
N LYS A 173 6.56 -13.82 5.43
CA LYS A 173 6.94 -12.78 4.45
C LYS A 173 5.77 -11.84 4.18
N ASN A 174 4.58 -12.39 3.96
CA ASN A 174 3.37 -11.59 3.77
C ASN A 174 3.06 -10.75 5.00
N GLY A 175 3.03 -11.37 6.20
CA GLY A 175 2.76 -10.69 7.46
C GLY A 175 3.71 -9.51 7.69
N LEU A 176 5.01 -9.73 7.57
CA LEU A 176 6.02 -8.69 7.75
C LEU A 176 5.92 -7.59 6.68
N CYS A 177 5.67 -7.94 5.42
CA CYS A 177 5.49 -6.98 4.35
C CYS A 177 4.27 -6.09 4.60
N TYR A 178 3.12 -6.70 4.93
CA TYR A 178 1.89 -5.96 5.19
C TYR A 178 2.00 -5.07 6.42
N GLN A 179 2.65 -5.52 7.51
CA GLN A 179 2.89 -4.66 8.68
C GLN A 179 3.72 -3.42 8.32
N ARG A 180 4.79 -3.61 7.55
CA ARG A 180 5.67 -2.54 7.09
C ARG A 180 4.94 -1.56 6.16
N LEU A 181 4.16 -2.08 5.21
CA LEU A 181 3.32 -1.28 4.32
C LEU A 181 2.26 -0.49 5.10
N HIS A 182 1.53 -1.14 6.02
CA HIS A 182 0.54 -0.49 6.86
C HIS A 182 1.15 0.69 7.63
N SER A 183 2.32 0.46 8.25
CA SER A 183 3.05 1.49 8.99
C SER A 183 3.50 2.64 8.07
N LYS A 184 3.99 2.33 6.87
CA LYS A 184 4.40 3.32 5.88
C LYS A 184 3.22 4.18 5.42
N TYR A 185 2.10 3.56 5.06
CA TYR A 185 0.89 4.28 4.64
C TYR A 185 0.34 5.15 5.77
N LEU A 186 0.32 4.64 7.01
CA LEU A 186 -0.16 5.39 8.17
C LEU A 186 0.71 6.62 8.43
N TYR A 187 2.04 6.45 8.38
CA TYR A 187 3.00 7.55 8.52
C TYR A 187 2.83 8.59 7.41
N GLU A 188 2.76 8.16 6.16
CA GLU A 188 2.65 9.04 4.99
C GLU A 188 1.30 9.79 4.96
N TYR A 189 0.21 9.16 5.41
CA TYR A 189 -1.09 9.79 5.60
C TYR A 189 -1.04 10.84 6.72
N GLY A 190 -0.51 10.48 7.89
CA GLY A 190 -0.35 11.40 9.01
C GLY A 190 0.49 12.62 8.63
N ARG A 191 1.63 12.39 7.96
CA ARG A 191 2.52 13.47 7.47
C ARG A 191 1.79 14.43 6.55
N ARG A 192 1.00 13.94 5.60
CA ARG A 192 0.23 14.77 4.66
C ARG A 192 -0.88 15.55 5.34
N ARG A 193 -1.60 14.91 6.27
CA ARG A 193 -2.64 15.57 7.05
C ARG A 193 -2.07 16.71 7.89
N SER A 194 -0.95 16.48 8.58
CA SER A 194 -0.27 17.52 9.35
C SER A 194 0.26 18.64 8.45
N LEU A 195 0.79 18.32 7.27
CA LEU A 195 1.26 19.33 6.33
C LEU A 195 0.11 20.21 5.81
N ALA A 196 -1.03 19.59 5.48
CA ALA A 196 -2.24 20.29 5.05
C ALA A 196 -2.74 21.27 6.13
N GLU A 197 -2.80 20.81 7.38
CA GLU A 197 -3.16 21.63 8.53
C GLU A 197 -2.20 22.82 8.73
N VAL A 198 -0.89 22.58 8.69
CA VAL A 198 0.13 23.63 8.86
C VAL A 198 0.09 24.67 7.73
N LEU A 199 -0.17 24.22 6.50
CA LEU A 199 -0.25 25.10 5.33
C LEU A 199 -1.64 25.71 5.11
N GLY A 200 -2.62 25.36 5.96
CA GLY A 200 -3.97 25.91 5.92
C GLY A 200 -4.79 25.49 4.69
N TYR A 201 -4.50 24.33 4.09
CA TYR A 201 -5.33 23.76 3.02
C TYR A 201 -5.99 22.46 3.47
N GLU A 202 -7.14 22.15 2.88
CA GLU A 202 -7.79 20.87 3.12
C GLU A 202 -7.23 19.79 2.20
N MET A 203 -6.86 18.65 2.78
CA MET A 203 -6.46 17.50 2.00
C MET A 203 -7.66 17.02 1.16
N PRO A 204 -7.51 16.77 -0.16
CA PRO A 204 -8.61 16.35 -1.00
C PRO A 204 -9.34 15.12 -0.43
N VAL A 205 -10.67 15.17 -0.34
CA VAL A 205 -11.51 14.07 0.17
C VAL A 205 -11.23 12.77 -0.61
N SER A 206 -10.99 12.90 -1.92
CA SER A 206 -10.58 11.80 -2.79
C SER A 206 -9.31 11.08 -2.31
N LEU A 207 -8.30 11.85 -1.90
CA LEU A 207 -7.02 11.33 -1.42
C LEU A 207 -7.17 10.71 -0.03
N LYS A 208 -7.98 11.33 0.83
CA LYS A 208 -8.32 10.81 2.16
C LYS A 208 -8.93 9.41 2.08
N ILE A 209 -9.95 9.24 1.24
CA ILE A 209 -10.62 7.96 1.02
C ILE A 209 -9.63 6.92 0.50
N TRP A 210 -8.76 7.27 -0.44
CA TRP A 210 -7.75 6.33 -0.95
C TRP A 210 -6.80 5.82 0.14
N TYR A 211 -6.34 6.70 1.03
CA TYR A 211 -5.51 6.31 2.18
C TYR A 211 -6.25 5.36 3.13
N GLU A 212 -7.50 5.70 3.47
CA GLU A 212 -8.32 4.92 4.39
C GLU A 212 -8.66 3.53 3.81
N ASP A 213 -9.08 3.47 2.55
CA ASP A 213 -9.37 2.22 1.84
C ASP A 213 -8.13 1.33 1.75
N THR A 214 -6.96 1.90 1.43
CA THR A 214 -5.71 1.15 1.30
C THR A 214 -5.23 0.62 2.66
N LEU A 215 -5.30 1.44 3.71
CA LEU A 215 -4.99 0.99 5.07
C LEU A 215 -5.94 -0.11 5.54
N GLN A 216 -7.23 0.00 5.22
CA GLN A 216 -8.22 -1.01 5.56
C GLN A 216 -7.99 -2.33 4.81
N ASP A 217 -7.62 -2.29 3.52
CA ASP A 217 -7.26 -3.49 2.76
C ASP A 217 -6.05 -4.20 3.37
N ILE A 218 -4.96 -3.46 3.64
CA ILE A 218 -3.76 -4.03 4.24
C ILE A 218 -4.07 -4.59 5.63
N GLY A 219 -4.84 -3.86 6.45
CA GLY A 219 -5.26 -4.28 7.77
C GLY A 219 -6.13 -5.55 7.75
N ARG A 220 -7.03 -5.70 6.76
CA ARG A 220 -7.80 -6.93 6.57
C ARG A 220 -6.89 -8.11 6.25
N ARG A 221 -5.95 -7.94 5.32
CA ARG A 221 -4.99 -9.00 4.94
C ARG A 221 -4.13 -9.46 6.12
N LEU A 222 -3.75 -8.54 7.01
CA LEU A 222 -3.05 -8.89 8.25
C LEU A 222 -3.89 -9.78 9.16
N LYS A 223 -5.17 -9.44 9.35
CA LYS A 223 -6.10 -10.26 10.15
C LYS A 223 -6.33 -11.65 9.56
N GLU A 224 -6.40 -11.76 8.24
CA GLU A 224 -6.53 -13.05 7.55
C GLU A 224 -5.34 -13.97 7.80
N LEU A 225 -4.16 -13.40 8.06
CA LEU A 225 -2.94 -14.12 8.44
C LEU A 225 -2.79 -14.34 9.95
N GLY A 226 -3.82 -14.04 10.75
CA GLY A 226 -3.80 -14.19 12.21
C GLY A 226 -2.98 -13.13 12.94
N TYR A 227 -2.60 -12.05 12.27
CA TYR A 227 -2.03 -10.87 12.92
C TYR A 227 -3.18 -9.93 13.31
N TYR A 228 -3.22 -9.51 14.59
CA TYR A 228 -4.26 -8.69 15.25
C TYR A 228 -5.53 -9.43 15.70
#